data_AF-A0A433QYF7-F1
#
_entry.id   AF-A0A433QYF7-F1
#
_cell.length_a   1.000
_cell.length_b   1.000
_cell.length_c   1.000
_cell.angle_alpha   90.00
_cell.angle_beta   90.00
_cell.angle_gamma   90.00
#
_symmetry.space_group_name_H-M   'P 1'
#
loop_
_entity.id
_entity.type
_entity.pdbx_description
1 polymer ?
#
loop_
_entity_poly.entity_id
_entity_poly.type
_entity_poly.pdbx_seq_one_letter_code
_entity_poly.pdbx_strand_id
1 'polypeptide(L)'
;MSTSIPQKSTPVTIFNTFFCVLWRKDPAKVIGKFDPYSNRFSLIPVYEGYHWFLVVLCNMDLWVDSSEVKDSSQRPFVTVLDSLEGCCQQENIKIIVEYLTIEAKCRISTPHTPEPRIVTAKEDEEPAISDMRVHIQEVIQRRYDMMPSNEPAASEPATVPADPTDSRVIETRSRKGKEKAMPEVVISPPVK
;
A
#
# COMPACT_ATOMS: atom_id res chain seq x y z
N MET A 1 -6.75 -38.05 -8.20
CA MET A 1 -5.94 -37.12 -9.00
C MET A 1 -6.29 -35.71 -8.54
N SER A 2 -5.38 -35.04 -7.84
CA SER A 2 -5.65 -33.69 -7.30
C SER A 2 -5.41 -32.67 -8.41
N THR A 3 -6.46 -32.03 -8.89
CA THR A 3 -6.37 -30.91 -9.84
C THR A 3 -5.94 -29.67 -9.08
N SER A 4 -4.66 -29.32 -9.12
CA SER A 4 -4.19 -28.05 -8.61
C SER A 4 -4.75 -26.91 -9.46
N ILE A 5 -5.59 -26.08 -8.84
CA ILE A 5 -6.09 -24.86 -9.47
C ILE A 5 -4.88 -23.93 -9.67
N PRO A 6 -4.67 -23.36 -10.86
CA PRO A 6 -3.57 -22.41 -11.09
C PRO A 6 -3.70 -21.22 -10.15
N GLN A 7 -2.71 -21.05 -9.28
CA GLN A 7 -2.65 -19.91 -8.37
C GLN A 7 -2.45 -18.65 -9.22
N LYS A 8 -3.42 -17.71 -9.17
CA LYS A 8 -3.28 -16.42 -9.84
C LYS A 8 -2.07 -15.70 -9.24
N SER A 9 -1.15 -15.26 -10.09
CA SER A 9 0.01 -14.48 -9.66
C SER A 9 -0.44 -13.12 -9.13
N THR A 10 0.06 -12.73 -7.95
CA THR A 10 -0.13 -11.39 -7.41
C THR A 10 0.47 -10.36 -8.37
N PRO A 11 -0.29 -9.32 -8.79
CA PRO A 11 0.25 -8.29 -9.66
C PRO A 11 1.32 -7.46 -8.95
N VAL A 12 2.35 -7.06 -9.70
CA VAL A 12 3.50 -6.28 -9.20
C VAL A 12 3.75 -5.12 -10.15
N THR A 13 3.89 -3.90 -9.63
CA THR A 13 4.38 -2.75 -10.40
C THR A 13 5.91 -2.74 -10.38
N ILE A 14 6.55 -2.50 -11.52
CA ILE A 14 8.01 -2.29 -11.59
C ILE A 14 8.26 -0.90 -12.13
N PHE A 15 8.96 -0.08 -11.33
CA PHE A 15 9.36 1.26 -11.71
C PHE A 15 10.60 1.23 -12.60
N ASN A 16 10.75 2.27 -13.41
CA ASN A 16 11.97 2.47 -14.19
C ASN A 16 13.15 2.78 -13.25
N THR A 17 14.35 2.27 -13.57
CA THR A 17 15.62 2.56 -12.88
C THR A 17 15.94 4.05 -12.78
N PHE A 18 15.42 4.86 -13.71
CA PHE A 18 15.57 6.32 -13.69
C PHE A 18 14.59 7.04 -12.75
N PHE A 19 13.71 6.34 -12.03
CA PHE A 19 12.69 6.96 -11.17
C PHE A 19 13.28 8.00 -10.21
N CYS A 20 14.27 7.62 -9.38
CA CYS A 20 14.89 8.53 -8.43
C CYS A 20 15.60 9.71 -9.12
N VAL A 21 16.23 9.45 -10.28
CA VAL A 21 16.92 10.48 -11.07
C VAL A 21 15.93 11.50 -11.62
N LEU A 22 14.80 11.04 -12.15
CA LEU A 22 13.73 11.89 -12.66
C LEU A 22 13.07 12.68 -11.54
N TRP A 23 12.84 12.05 -10.39
CA TRP A 23 12.28 12.73 -9.22
C TRP A 23 13.16 13.89 -8.77
N ARG A 24 14.47 13.68 -8.58
CA ARG A 24 15.40 14.74 -8.18
C ARG A 24 15.43 15.91 -9.17
N LYS A 25 15.29 15.61 -10.47
CA LYS A 25 15.39 16.62 -11.53
C LYS A 25 14.11 17.44 -11.68
N ASP A 26 12.95 16.79 -11.66
CA ASP A 26 11.66 17.41 -11.92
C ASP A 26 10.50 16.56 -11.36
N PRO A 27 10.15 16.71 -10.06
CA PRO A 27 9.08 15.94 -9.43
C PRO A 27 7.73 16.05 -10.15
N ALA A 28 7.42 17.23 -10.69
CA ALA A 28 6.16 17.50 -11.39
C ALA A 28 5.99 16.63 -12.65
N LYS A 29 7.10 16.14 -13.24
CA LYS A 29 7.06 15.19 -14.36
C LYS A 29 6.86 13.73 -13.94
N VAL A 30 6.89 13.42 -12.65
CA VAL A 30 6.77 12.05 -12.15
C VAL A 30 5.43 11.84 -11.44
N ILE A 31 4.96 12.85 -10.70
CA ILE A 31 3.65 12.84 -10.01
C ILE A 31 2.53 12.48 -11.00
N GLY A 32 1.63 11.59 -10.58
CA GLY A 32 0.49 11.12 -11.35
C GLY A 32 0.82 10.19 -12.53
N LYS A 33 2.10 9.93 -12.83
CA LYS A 33 2.48 9.00 -13.90
C LYS A 33 2.54 7.54 -13.44
N PHE A 34 2.81 7.34 -12.16
CA PHE A 34 2.92 6.01 -11.57
C PHE A 34 1.87 5.88 -10.48
N ASP A 35 1.26 4.70 -10.40
CA ASP A 35 0.35 4.37 -9.33
C ASP A 35 1.01 3.36 -8.39
N PRO A 36 1.58 3.80 -7.26
CA PRO A 36 2.16 2.89 -6.29
C PRO A 36 1.09 2.17 -5.45
N TYR A 37 -0.17 2.59 -5.49
CA TYR A 37 -1.25 2.08 -4.64
C TYR A 37 -2.14 1.06 -5.35
N SER A 38 -2.07 0.96 -6.68
CA SER A 38 -2.89 -0.01 -7.43
C SER A 38 -2.49 -1.46 -7.18
N ASN A 39 -1.26 -1.70 -6.69
CA ASN A 39 -0.73 -3.03 -6.48
C ASN A 39 -0.19 -3.17 -5.06
N ARG A 40 -0.37 -4.37 -4.51
CA ARG A 40 0.14 -4.74 -3.20
C ARG A 40 1.66 -4.70 -3.11
N PHE A 41 2.34 -4.85 -4.25
CA PHE A 41 3.78 -4.71 -4.36
C PHE A 41 4.18 -3.78 -5.50
N SER A 42 5.13 -2.90 -5.19
CA SER A 42 5.87 -2.16 -6.21
C SER A 42 7.38 -2.30 -5.99
N LEU A 43 8.11 -2.47 -7.08
CA LEU A 43 9.57 -2.63 -7.10
C LEU A 43 10.21 -1.38 -7.70
N ILE A 44 11.15 -0.77 -6.99
CA ILE A 44 11.90 0.41 -7.43
C ILE A 44 13.39 0.05 -7.44
N PRO A 45 13.95 -0.35 -8.60
CA PRO A 45 15.39 -0.55 -8.73
C PRO A 45 16.10 0.80 -8.67
N VAL A 46 17.13 0.91 -7.83
CA VAL A 46 17.89 2.13 -7.64
C VAL A 46 19.36 1.89 -7.99
N TYR A 47 19.92 2.79 -8.79
CA TYR A 47 21.34 2.82 -9.12
C TYR A 47 21.96 4.13 -8.64
N GLU A 48 22.92 4.04 -7.73
CA GLU A 48 23.57 5.20 -7.13
C GLU A 48 25.05 4.87 -6.89
N GLY A 49 25.97 5.73 -7.37
CA GLY A 49 27.41 5.56 -7.09
C GLY A 49 28.01 4.22 -7.51
N TYR A 50 27.59 3.66 -8.66
CA TYR A 50 27.97 2.33 -9.16
C TYR A 50 27.40 1.14 -8.39
N HIS A 51 26.47 1.38 -7.48
CA HIS A 51 25.83 0.35 -6.68
C HIS A 51 24.35 0.20 -7.03
N TRP A 52 23.86 -1.05 -7.07
CA TRP A 52 22.45 -1.37 -7.29
C TRP A 52 21.83 -1.87 -5.99
N PHE A 53 20.64 -1.36 -5.68
CA PHE A 53 19.81 -1.90 -4.62
C PHE A 53 18.34 -1.80 -5.02
N LEU A 54 17.48 -2.53 -4.30
CA LEU A 54 16.06 -2.58 -4.58
C LEU A 54 15.26 -2.04 -3.41
N VAL A 55 14.32 -1.14 -3.72
CA VAL A 55 13.29 -0.72 -2.77
C VAL A 55 11.98 -1.40 -3.14
N VAL A 56 11.37 -2.07 -2.16
CA VAL A 56 10.09 -2.77 -2.28
C VAL A 56 9.05 -2.01 -1.48
N LEU A 57 8.01 -1.56 -2.15
CA LEU A 57 6.83 -0.98 -1.52
C LEU A 57 5.81 -2.09 -1.28
N CYS A 58 5.42 -2.30 -0.03
CA CYS A 58 4.53 -3.37 0.38
C CYS A 58 3.21 -2.81 0.94
N ASN A 59 2.10 -3.45 0.56
CA ASN A 59 0.75 -3.15 1.04
C ASN A 59 0.35 -1.68 0.84
N MET A 60 0.77 -1.06 -0.26
CA MET A 60 0.48 0.34 -0.54
C MET A 60 -0.99 0.59 -0.89
N ASP A 61 -1.68 -0.41 -1.41
CA ASP A 61 -3.14 -0.44 -1.59
C ASP A 61 -3.89 -0.11 -0.29
N LEU A 62 -3.40 -0.60 0.84
CA LEU A 62 -3.98 -0.34 2.16
C LEU A 62 -3.68 1.06 2.71
N TRP A 63 -2.88 1.86 2.00
CA TRP A 63 -2.59 3.24 2.40
C TRP A 63 -3.73 4.20 2.01
N VAL A 64 -4.44 3.92 0.92
CA VAL A 64 -5.54 4.74 0.42
C VAL A 64 -6.86 4.33 1.08
N ASP A 65 -7.06 3.02 1.32
CA ASP A 65 -8.28 2.46 1.90
C ASP A 65 -8.11 2.14 3.39
N SER A 66 -8.05 3.19 4.23
CA SER A 66 -7.79 3.04 5.67
C SER A 66 -8.96 2.41 6.47
N SER A 67 -10.11 2.14 5.85
CA SER A 67 -11.30 1.62 6.54
C SER A 67 -11.17 0.17 7.01
N GLU A 68 -10.20 -0.59 6.48
CA GLU A 68 -10.13 -2.05 6.68
C GLU A 68 -8.96 -2.53 7.53
N VAL A 69 -8.00 -1.67 7.91
CA VAL A 69 -6.77 -2.11 8.58
C VAL A 69 -7.03 -2.39 10.07
N LYS A 70 -7.45 -3.62 10.38
CA LYS A 70 -7.57 -4.13 11.76
C LYS A 70 -6.23 -4.60 12.33
N ASP A 71 -5.33 -5.08 11.47
CA ASP A 71 -4.06 -5.69 11.89
C ASP A 71 -2.85 -4.82 11.56
N SER A 72 -1.99 -4.60 12.56
CA SER A 72 -0.78 -3.78 12.40
C SER A 72 0.27 -4.39 11.47
N SER A 73 0.18 -5.70 11.19
CA SER A 73 1.04 -6.43 10.25
C SER A 73 0.77 -6.03 8.80
N GLN A 74 -0.47 -5.64 8.47
CA GLN A 74 -0.88 -5.29 7.11
C GLN A 74 -0.60 -3.82 6.75
N ARG A 75 0.05 -3.07 7.63
CA ARG A 75 0.35 -1.65 7.36
C ARG A 75 1.25 -1.49 6.14
N PRO A 76 1.13 -0.37 5.39
CA PRO A 76 2.09 -0.03 4.35
C PRO A 76 3.51 0.07 4.93
N PHE A 77 4.47 -0.55 4.25
CA PHE A 77 5.88 -0.45 4.62
C PHE A 77 6.79 -0.45 3.39
N VAL A 78 7.97 0.12 3.57
CA VAL A 78 9.05 0.19 2.57
C VAL A 78 10.17 -0.73 3.03
N THR A 79 10.50 -1.73 2.23
CA THR A 79 11.67 -2.59 2.47
C THR A 79 12.79 -2.20 1.54
N VAL A 80 14.02 -2.17 2.06
CA VAL A 80 15.24 -2.00 1.24
C VAL A 80 16.04 -3.29 1.25
N LEU A 81 16.36 -3.77 0.06
CA LEU A 81 17.24 -4.90 -0.21
C LEU A 81 18.52 -4.36 -0.81
N ASP A 82 19.57 -4.33 0.00
CA ASP A 82 20.86 -3.77 -0.37
C ASP A 82 21.96 -4.66 0.22
N SER A 83 22.85 -5.12 -0.66
CA SER A 83 23.95 -6.02 -0.32
C SER A 83 25.18 -5.35 0.28
N LEU A 84 25.37 -4.04 0.06
CA LEU A 84 26.61 -3.33 0.43
C LEU A 84 26.46 -2.37 1.60
N GLU A 85 25.30 -2.37 2.28
CA GLU A 85 24.94 -1.50 3.42
C GLU A 85 25.57 -0.08 3.34
N GLY A 86 24.92 0.82 2.59
CA GLY A 86 25.48 2.12 2.21
C GLY A 86 24.71 3.34 2.73
N CYS A 87 25.41 4.47 2.89
CA CYS A 87 24.81 5.76 3.27
C CYS A 87 23.88 6.33 2.17
N CYS A 88 24.06 5.94 0.91
CA CYS A 88 23.27 6.39 -0.22
C CYS A 88 21.81 5.90 -0.21
N GLN A 89 21.50 4.87 0.58
CA GLN A 89 20.14 4.37 0.75
C GLN A 89 19.22 5.42 1.36
N GLN A 90 19.68 6.14 2.40
CA GLN A 90 18.83 7.04 3.17
C GLN A 90 18.26 8.18 2.33
N GLU A 91 19.09 8.76 1.45
CA GLU A 91 18.65 9.83 0.56
C GLU A 91 17.62 9.34 -0.47
N ASN A 92 17.85 8.17 -1.06
CA ASN A 92 16.92 7.56 -2.01
C ASN A 92 15.59 7.15 -1.34
N ILE A 93 15.63 6.58 -0.14
CA ILE A 93 14.43 6.25 0.64
C ILE A 93 13.64 7.52 0.96
N LYS A 94 14.32 8.59 1.37
CA LYS A 94 13.68 9.88 1.66
C LYS A 94 12.94 10.41 0.43
N ILE A 95 13.57 10.36 -0.74
CA ILE A 95 12.97 10.72 -2.04
C ILE A 95 11.71 9.89 -2.32
N ILE A 96 11.79 8.57 -2.13
CA ILE A 96 10.66 7.67 -2.37
C ILE A 96 9.51 7.96 -1.40
N VAL A 97 9.79 8.15 -0.12
CA VAL A 97 8.76 8.48 0.89
C VAL A 97 8.14 9.85 0.63
N GLU A 98 8.93 10.83 0.21
CA GLU A 98 8.42 12.15 -0.19
C GLU A 98 7.48 12.03 -1.40
N TYR A 99 7.86 11.28 -2.42
CA TYR A 99 7.00 10.98 -3.56
C TYR A 99 5.68 10.35 -3.13
N LEU A 100 5.72 9.28 -2.34
CA LEU A 100 4.51 8.59 -1.86
C LEU A 100 3.64 9.52 -1.02
N THR A 101 4.25 10.41 -0.24
CA THR A 101 3.50 11.38 0.56
C THR A 101 2.76 12.39 -0.33
N ILE A 102 3.43 12.90 -1.38
CA ILE A 102 2.85 13.86 -2.31
C ILE A 102 1.75 13.20 -3.16
N GLU A 103 2.03 12.02 -3.71
CA GLU A 103 1.08 11.27 -4.53
C GLU A 103 -0.18 10.89 -3.72
N ALA A 104 -0.02 10.48 -2.46
CA ALA A 104 -1.14 10.20 -1.57
C ALA A 104 -2.00 11.45 -1.35
N LYS A 105 -1.39 12.61 -1.10
CA LYS A 105 -2.11 13.89 -0.95
C LYS A 105 -2.90 14.28 -2.19
N CYS A 106 -2.39 13.94 -3.38
CA CYS A 106 -3.10 14.19 -4.63
C CYS A 106 -4.31 13.27 -4.85
N ARG A 107 -4.35 12.11 -4.19
CA ARG A 107 -5.37 11.06 -4.40
C ARG A 107 -6.40 10.99 -3.27
N ILE A 108 -5.98 11.21 -2.03
CA ILE A 108 -6.81 11.04 -0.84
C ILE A 108 -7.31 12.42 -0.42
N SER A 109 -8.63 12.63 -0.47
CA SER A 109 -9.28 13.87 -0.05
C SER A 109 -9.30 14.06 1.46
N THR A 110 -9.06 13.00 2.25
CA THR A 110 -9.03 13.01 3.71
C THR A 110 -7.59 13.02 4.26
N PRO A 111 -7.24 13.97 5.14
CA PRO A 111 -5.91 14.08 5.71
C PRO A 111 -5.72 13.05 6.85
N HIS A 112 -5.60 11.77 6.51
CA HIS A 112 -5.18 10.75 7.47
C HIS A 112 -4.34 9.70 6.76
N THR A 113 -3.03 9.88 6.83
CA THR A 113 -2.09 8.84 6.39
C THR A 113 -0.93 8.76 7.38
N PRO A 114 -0.85 7.69 8.19
CA PRO A 114 0.37 7.42 8.93
C PRO A 114 1.52 7.24 7.94
N GLU A 115 2.70 7.77 8.29
CA GLU A 115 3.90 7.56 7.49
C GLU A 115 4.20 6.06 7.33
N PRO A 116 4.68 5.62 6.16
CA PRO A 116 4.97 4.23 5.92
C PRO A 116 6.15 3.81 6.80
N ARG A 117 6.10 2.60 7.35
CA ARG A 117 7.22 2.07 8.13
C ARG A 117 8.37 1.75 7.20
N ILE A 118 9.58 2.22 7.52
CA ILE A 118 10.78 1.86 6.77
C ILE A 118 11.42 0.66 7.49
N VAL A 119 11.66 -0.41 6.74
CA VAL A 119 12.28 -1.65 7.21
C VAL A 119 13.50 -1.94 6.35
N THR A 120 14.69 -1.76 6.90
CA THR A 120 15.91 -2.23 6.21
C THR A 120 16.07 -3.72 6.53
N ALA A 121 16.08 -4.56 5.50
CA ALA A 121 16.49 -5.95 5.67
C ALA A 121 18.02 -5.98 5.60
N LYS A 122 18.67 -6.38 6.69
CA LYS A 122 20.06 -6.80 6.64
C LYS A 122 20.09 -8.21 6.12
N GLU A 123 20.86 -8.44 5.07
CA GLU A 123 21.05 -9.77 4.53
C GLU A 123 22.49 -10.21 4.78
N ASP A 124 22.61 -11.38 5.36
CA ASP A 124 23.91 -11.93 5.78
C ASP A 124 24.75 -12.40 4.58
N GLU A 125 24.13 -12.59 3.41
CA GLU A 125 24.82 -12.94 2.16
C GLU A 125 24.17 -12.27 0.93
N GLU A 126 24.98 -11.64 0.08
CA GLU A 126 24.56 -11.07 -1.19
C GLU A 126 24.22 -12.20 -2.17
N PRO A 127 22.94 -12.35 -2.61
CA PRO A 127 22.61 -13.33 -3.63
C PRO A 127 23.32 -12.97 -4.94
N ALA A 128 23.76 -13.97 -5.70
CA ALA A 128 24.26 -13.73 -7.04
C ALA A 128 23.22 -12.94 -7.85
N ILE A 129 23.67 -12.05 -8.75
CA ILE A 129 22.76 -11.22 -9.57
C ILE A 129 21.75 -12.09 -10.34
N SER A 130 22.14 -13.29 -10.75
CA SER A 130 21.26 -14.29 -11.40
C SER A 130 20.08 -14.72 -10.52
N ASP A 131 20.22 -14.60 -9.20
CA ASP A 131 19.32 -15.15 -8.21
C ASP A 131 18.44 -14.07 -7.58
N MET A 132 18.65 -12.80 -7.92
CA MET A 132 17.91 -11.66 -7.37
C MET A 132 16.39 -11.82 -7.54
N ARG A 133 15.90 -12.45 -8.62
CA ARG A 133 14.47 -12.76 -8.79
C ARG A 133 13.97 -13.76 -7.76
N VAL A 134 14.68 -14.88 -7.59
CA VAL A 134 14.34 -15.94 -6.62
C VAL A 134 14.40 -15.35 -5.21
N HIS A 135 15.42 -14.56 -4.96
CA HIS A 135 15.64 -13.88 -3.72
C HIS A 135 14.54 -12.86 -3.38
N ILE A 136 14.12 -12.00 -4.31
CA ILE A 136 12.95 -11.10 -4.11
C ILE A 136 11.70 -11.93 -3.80
N GLN A 137 11.49 -13.04 -4.51
CA GLN A 137 10.36 -13.94 -4.25
C GLN A 137 10.46 -14.55 -2.86
N GLU A 138 11.64 -14.97 -2.39
CA GLU A 138 11.84 -15.49 -1.05
C GLU A 138 11.65 -14.44 0.03
N VAL A 139 12.16 -13.22 -0.15
CA VAL A 139 11.96 -12.12 0.79
C VAL A 139 10.47 -11.79 0.91
N ILE A 140 9.78 -11.69 -0.23
CA ILE A 140 8.33 -11.50 -0.28
C ILE A 140 7.62 -12.65 0.43
N GLN A 141 7.96 -13.90 0.08
CA GLN A 141 7.32 -15.10 0.61
C GLN A 141 7.54 -15.23 2.12
N ARG A 142 8.79 -15.11 2.62
CA ARG A 142 9.11 -15.13 4.05
C ARG A 142 8.33 -14.06 4.81
N ARG A 143 8.21 -12.85 4.27
CA ARG A 143 7.45 -11.76 4.91
C ARG A 143 5.95 -12.01 4.88
N TYR A 144 5.44 -12.70 3.86
CA TYR A 144 4.04 -13.12 3.78
C TYR A 144 3.71 -14.26 4.72
N ASP A 145 4.58 -15.27 4.81
CA ASP A 145 4.41 -16.44 5.67
C ASP A 145 4.56 -16.07 7.15
N MET A 146 5.28 -14.98 7.46
CA MET A 146 5.30 -14.38 8.80
C MET A 146 4.02 -13.61 9.15
N MET A 147 3.10 -13.41 8.21
CA MET A 147 1.78 -12.91 8.55
C MET A 147 0.94 -14.08 9.07
N PRO A 148 0.30 -13.95 10.24
CA PRO A 148 -0.60 -14.99 10.72
C PRO A 148 -1.62 -15.27 9.63
N SER A 149 -1.71 -16.54 9.22
CA SER A 149 -2.82 -16.98 8.39
C SER A 149 -4.08 -16.62 9.15
N ASN A 150 -4.86 -15.67 8.63
CA ASN A 150 -6.22 -15.43 9.07
C ASN A 150 -7.05 -16.64 8.63
N GLU A 151 -6.78 -17.81 9.22
CA GLU A 151 -7.79 -18.84 9.31
C GLU A 151 -8.96 -18.18 10.06
N PRO A 152 -10.16 -18.13 9.46
CA PRO A 152 -11.31 -17.65 10.19
C PRO A 152 -11.41 -18.51 11.44
N ALA A 153 -11.24 -17.88 12.61
CA ALA A 153 -11.41 -18.54 13.89
C ALA A 153 -12.71 -19.33 13.78
N ALA A 154 -12.62 -20.66 13.90
CA ALA A 154 -13.76 -21.54 13.77
C ALA A 154 -14.86 -20.96 14.65
N SER A 155 -15.90 -20.43 14.00
CA SER A 155 -17.01 -19.80 14.67
C SER A 155 -17.56 -20.85 15.64
N GLU A 156 -17.43 -20.59 16.94
CA GLU A 156 -18.02 -21.44 17.95
C GLU A 156 -19.48 -21.70 17.56
N PRO A 157 -19.96 -22.95 17.61
CA PRO A 157 -21.34 -23.25 17.24
C PRO A 157 -22.25 -22.38 18.09
N ALA A 158 -23.04 -21.54 17.41
CA ALA A 158 -23.99 -20.66 18.07
C ALA A 158 -24.93 -21.51 18.93
N THR A 159 -24.75 -21.43 20.25
CA THR A 159 -25.72 -21.97 21.20
C THR A 159 -27.00 -21.18 21.02
N VAL A 160 -27.97 -21.79 20.33
CA VAL A 160 -29.31 -21.26 20.10
C VAL A 160 -29.94 -20.96 21.47
N PRO A 161 -30.22 -19.69 21.81
CA PRO A 161 -31.02 -19.38 22.99
C PRO A 161 -32.46 -19.83 22.73
N ALA A 162 -33.08 -20.46 23.73
CA ALA A 162 -34.48 -20.83 23.67
C ALA A 162 -35.37 -19.60 23.44
N ASP A 163 -36.27 -19.75 22.47
CA ASP A 163 -37.21 -18.76 21.95
C ASP A 163 -38.20 -18.29 23.05
N PRO A 164 -38.21 -17.01 23.44
CA PRO A 164 -39.35 -16.45 24.15
C PRO A 164 -40.30 -15.82 23.13
N THR A 165 -41.39 -16.55 22.88
CA THR A 165 -42.61 -16.03 22.27
C THR A 165 -43.03 -14.72 22.95
N ASP A 166 -42.88 -13.57 22.29
CA ASP A 166 -43.81 -12.49 22.52
C ASP A 166 -43.96 -11.51 21.35
N SER A 167 -45.21 -11.29 20.99
CA SER A 167 -45.66 -10.45 19.88
C SER A 167 -45.68 -8.99 20.31
N ARG A 168 -44.87 -8.11 19.70
CA ARG A 168 -45.17 -6.67 19.66
C ARG A 168 -44.85 -6.05 18.31
N VAL A 169 -45.94 -5.63 17.67
CA VAL A 169 -46.02 -4.73 16.52
C VAL A 169 -45.36 -3.40 16.89
N ILE A 170 -44.41 -2.92 16.09
CA ILE A 170 -43.93 -1.54 16.13
C ILE A 170 -44.08 -0.92 14.74
N GLU A 171 -44.91 0.12 14.70
CA GLU A 171 -45.20 1.02 13.60
C GLU A 171 -43.93 1.68 13.01
N THR A 172 -43.91 1.75 11.68
CA THR A 172 -42.92 2.49 10.90
C THR A 172 -43.24 3.99 10.92
N ARG A 173 -42.26 4.83 11.27
CA ARG A 173 -42.35 6.29 11.08
C ARG A 173 -41.24 6.78 10.17
N SER A 174 -41.59 6.94 8.90
CA SER A 174 -40.81 7.59 7.86
C SER A 174 -40.54 9.06 8.21
N ARG A 175 -39.27 9.48 8.23
CA ARG A 175 -38.89 10.90 8.27
C ARG A 175 -38.13 11.27 6.99
N LYS A 176 -38.87 11.93 6.11
CA LYS A 176 -38.42 12.69 4.94
C LYS A 176 -37.79 14.01 5.43
N GLY A 177 -36.55 14.31 5.03
CA GLY A 177 -35.83 15.47 5.56
C GLY A 177 -34.76 16.05 4.62
N LYS A 178 -35.23 16.84 3.64
CA LYS A 178 -34.62 18.04 3.04
C LYS A 178 -33.11 18.05 2.71
N GLU A 179 -32.86 17.88 1.42
CA GLU A 179 -31.69 18.33 0.67
C GLU A 179 -31.58 19.87 0.72
N LYS A 180 -30.40 20.39 1.12
CA LYS A 180 -30.05 21.82 1.06
C LYS A 180 -29.13 22.03 -0.14
N ALA A 181 -29.59 22.83 -1.11
CA ALA A 181 -28.79 23.31 -2.22
C ALA A 181 -27.65 24.23 -1.70
N MET A 182 -26.44 24.02 -2.23
CA MET A 182 -25.30 24.94 -2.06
C MET A 182 -25.42 26.13 -3.02
N PRO A 183 -25.01 27.34 -2.62
CA PRO A 183 -24.98 28.49 -3.51
C PRO A 183 -23.80 28.44 -4.48
N GLU A 184 -24.09 28.81 -5.72
CA GLU A 184 -23.15 28.97 -6.83
C GLU A 184 -22.22 30.17 -6.57
N VAL A 185 -20.91 29.93 -6.59
CA VAL A 185 -19.89 30.98 -6.43
C VAL A 185 -19.50 31.48 -7.81
N VAL A 186 -19.97 32.68 -8.17
CA VAL A 186 -19.57 33.40 -9.39
C VAL A 186 -18.25 34.13 -9.13
N ILE A 187 -17.17 33.67 -9.77
CA ILE A 187 -15.88 34.37 -9.77
C ILE A 187 -15.79 35.21 -11.03
N SER A 188 -15.72 36.53 -10.87
CA SER A 188 -15.48 37.47 -11.97
C SER A 188 -14.00 37.52 -12.34
N PRO A 189 -13.66 37.69 -13.64
CA PRO A 189 -12.27 37.78 -14.07
C PRO A 189 -11.62 39.13 -13.70
N PRO A 190 -10.28 39.18 -13.59
CA PRO A 190 -9.56 40.39 -13.25
C PRO A 190 -9.65 41.44 -14.38
N VAL A 191 -9.85 42.69 -13.97
CA VAL A 191 -9.77 43.88 -14.83
C VAL A 191 -8.30 44.09 -15.21
N LYS A 192 -8.08 44.37 -16.49
CA LYS A 192 -6.77 44.58 -17.14
C LYS A 192 -5.94 45.68 -16.50
#